data_AF-A0A7X8BNE3-F1
#
_entry.id   AF-A0A7X8BNE3-F1
#
_cell.length_a   1.000
_cell.length_b   1.000
_cell.length_c   1.000
_cell.angle_alpha   90.00
_cell.angle_beta   90.00
_cell.angle_gamma   90.00
#
_symmetry.space_group_name_H-M   'P 1'
#
loop_
_entity.id
_entity.type
_entity.pdbx_description
1 polymer ?
#
loop_
_entity_poly.entity_id
_entity_poly.type
_entity_poly.pdbx_seq_one_letter_code
_entity_poly.pdbx_strand_id
1 'polypeptide(L)'
;GIRWEDMDEDMSLESFLYDDPEPVGVAGIFRKHPELNVSAIARRLGMKQSLLAAYISGNKKPSKEREKEIINVVKQVGRELIET
;
A
#
# COMPACT_ATOMS: atom_id res chain seq x y z
N GLY A 1 24.42 23.54 7.06
CA GLY A 1 23.86 22.90 5.84
C GLY A 1 22.72 22.03 6.28
N ILE A 2 21.54 22.18 5.68
CA ILE A 2 20.41 21.30 6.00
C ILE A 2 20.60 20.02 5.19
N ARG A 3 20.84 18.91 5.91
CA ARG A 3 20.94 17.57 5.36
C ARG A 3 19.51 17.01 5.34
N TRP A 4 18.95 16.85 4.14
CA TRP A 4 17.70 16.15 3.93
C TRP A 4 18.03 14.67 3.71
N GLU A 5 18.17 13.89 4.78
CA GLU A 5 18.60 12.49 4.71
C GLU A 5 17.45 11.53 4.31
N ASP A 6 16.19 11.96 4.38
CA ASP A 6 15.03 11.07 4.27
C ASP A 6 14.00 11.47 3.19
N MET A 7 14.35 12.39 2.28
CA MET A 7 13.50 12.67 1.12
C MET A 7 13.73 11.61 0.03
N ASP A 8 13.04 10.48 0.17
CA ASP A 8 12.86 9.51 -0.92
C ASP A 8 11.81 10.08 -1.89
N GLU A 9 12.22 11.12 -2.64
CA GLU A 9 11.51 11.63 -3.82
C GLU A 9 11.71 10.65 -4.99
N ASP A 10 11.12 9.46 -4.89
CA ASP A 10 10.63 8.81 -6.10
C ASP A 10 9.34 9.54 -6.52
N MET A 11 9.48 10.81 -6.93
CA MET A 11 8.54 11.37 -7.88
C MET A 11 8.76 10.59 -9.17
N SER A 12 7.94 9.56 -9.43
CA SER A 12 7.94 8.92 -10.73
C SER A 12 7.72 10.02 -11.77
N LEU A 13 8.50 10.02 -12.85
CA LEU A 13 8.36 11.01 -13.94
C LEU A 13 6.92 11.02 -14.48
N GLU A 14 6.21 9.89 -14.35
CA GLU A 14 4.80 9.74 -14.70
C GLU A 14 3.87 10.64 -13.87
N SER A 15 4.19 10.93 -12.61
CA SER A 15 3.39 11.84 -11.77
C SER A 15 3.39 13.29 -12.27
N PHE A 16 4.36 13.69 -13.10
CA PHE A 16 4.40 15.02 -13.71
C PHE A 16 3.59 15.11 -15.02
N LEU A 17 3.23 13.96 -15.60
CA LEU A 17 2.58 13.88 -16.91
C LEU A 17 1.06 13.64 -16.81
N TYR A 18 0.54 13.28 -15.64
CA TYR A 18 -0.87 12.97 -15.43
C TYR A 18 -1.46 13.76 -14.26
N ASP A 19 -2.63 14.35 -14.46
CA ASP A 19 -3.38 15.09 -13.41
C ASP A 19 -3.86 14.21 -12.24
N ASP A 20 -3.85 12.87 -12.40
CA ASP A 20 -4.19 11.89 -11.36
C ASP A 20 -3.24 10.67 -11.48
N PRO A 21 -2.05 10.70 -10.87
CA PRO A 21 -1.14 9.56 -10.92
C PRO A 21 -1.78 8.34 -10.27
N GLU A 22 -1.79 7.19 -10.97
CA GLU A 22 -2.31 5.95 -10.39
C GLU A 22 -1.62 5.69 -9.04
N PRO A 23 -2.38 5.45 -7.94
CA PRO A 23 -1.77 5.18 -6.66
C PRO A 23 -0.90 3.93 -6.76
N VAL A 24 0.38 4.09 -6.49
CA VAL A 24 1.35 2.99 -6.42
C VAL A 24 1.34 2.38 -5.02
N GLY A 25 1.72 1.11 -4.91
CA GLY A 25 1.88 0.47 -3.60
C GLY A 25 0.60 -0.04 -2.95
N VAL A 26 0.51 0.08 -1.61
CA VAL A 26 -0.64 -0.42 -0.82
C VAL A 26 -1.95 0.19 -1.28
N ALA A 27 -2.01 1.52 -1.46
CA ALA A 27 -3.23 2.21 -1.90
C ALA A 27 -3.70 1.74 -3.29
N GLY A 28 -2.75 1.49 -4.20
CA GLY A 28 -3.04 1.00 -5.54
C GLY A 28 -3.78 -0.33 -5.57
N ILE A 29 -3.33 -1.28 -4.75
CA ILE A 29 -3.93 -2.63 -4.69
C ILE A 29 -5.38 -2.54 -4.22
N PHE A 30 -5.65 -1.82 -3.13
CA PHE A 30 -7.01 -1.72 -2.59
C PHE A 30 -7.94 -0.85 -3.45
N ARG A 31 -7.40 0.05 -4.27
CA ARG A 31 -8.19 0.82 -5.24
C ARG A 31 -8.51 -0.01 -6.49
N LYS A 32 -7.57 -0.82 -6.97
CA LYS A 32 -7.77 -1.73 -8.12
C LYS A 32 -8.64 -2.94 -7.77
N HIS A 33 -8.67 -3.34 -6.50
CA HIS A 33 -9.42 -4.48 -5.99
C HIS A 33 -10.33 -4.10 -4.82
N PRO A 34 -11.44 -3.37 -5.06
CA PRO A 34 -12.39 -2.98 -4.01
C PRO A 34 -13.08 -4.18 -3.33
N GLU A 35 -13.04 -5.37 -3.93
CA GLU A 35 -13.51 -6.63 -3.36
C GLU A 35 -12.67 -7.11 -2.15
N LEU A 36 -11.46 -6.58 -1.96
CA LEU A 36 -10.60 -6.95 -0.84
C LEU A 36 -11.10 -6.32 0.47
N ASN A 37 -11.40 -7.17 1.45
CA ASN A 37 -11.80 -6.71 2.77
C ASN A 37 -10.60 -6.21 3.59
N VAL A 38 -10.44 -4.88 3.68
CA VAL A 38 -9.38 -4.21 4.44
C VAL A 38 -9.29 -4.71 5.88
N SER A 39 -10.43 -4.87 6.56
CA SER A 39 -10.49 -5.34 7.95
C SER A 39 -10.00 -6.78 8.13
N ALA A 40 -10.25 -7.65 7.16
CA ALA A 40 -9.76 -9.03 7.17
C ALA A 40 -8.24 -9.08 6.93
N ILE A 41 -7.74 -8.33 5.95
CA ILE A 41 -6.30 -8.26 5.65
C ILE A 41 -5.52 -7.68 6.84
N ALA A 42 -6.01 -6.60 7.44
CA ALA A 42 -5.39 -6.02 8.64
C ALA A 42 -5.32 -7.00 9.81
N ARG A 43 -6.37 -7.81 10.03
CA ARG A 43 -6.36 -8.86 11.06
C ARG A 43 -5.30 -9.92 10.78
N ARG A 44 -5.16 -10.35 9.52
CA ARG A 44 -4.16 -11.33 9.10
C ARG A 44 -2.72 -10.82 9.25
N LEU A 45 -2.51 -9.53 9.00
CA LEU A 45 -1.25 -8.83 9.24
C LEU A 45 -0.96 -8.56 10.72
N GLY A 46 -1.90 -8.80 11.63
CA GLY A 46 -1.76 -8.43 13.04
C GLY A 46 -1.67 -6.91 13.27
N MET A 47 -2.19 -6.10 12.34
CA MET A 47 -2.14 -4.64 12.43
C MET A 47 -3.50 -4.00 12.71
N LYS A 48 -3.49 -2.78 13.23
CA LYS A 48 -4.72 -2.01 13.45
C LYS A 48 -5.38 -1.68 12.10
N GLN A 49 -6.67 -1.95 11.96
CA GLN A 49 -7.45 -1.65 10.74
C GLN A 49 -7.37 -0.16 10.37
N SER A 50 -7.43 0.73 11.36
CA SER A 50 -7.29 2.17 11.16
C SER A 50 -5.93 2.57 10.60
N LEU A 51 -4.87 1.83 10.91
CA LEU A 51 -3.54 2.08 10.36
C LEU A 51 -3.47 1.68 8.88
N LEU A 52 -4.03 0.53 8.52
CA LEU A 52 -4.10 0.11 7.11
C LEU A 52 -4.99 1.06 6.30
N ALA A 53 -6.12 1.49 6.85
CA ALA A 53 -6.98 2.49 6.22
C ALA A 53 -6.24 3.82 5.99
N ALA A 54 -5.43 4.27 6.95
CA ALA A 54 -4.62 5.47 6.80
C ALA A 54 -3.53 5.34 5.71
N TYR A 55 -3.00 4.13 5.48
CA TYR A 55 -2.09 3.87 4.36
C TYR A 55 -2.83 3.89 3.02
N ILE A 56 -4.01 3.27 2.94
CA ILE A 56 -4.82 3.25 1.72
C ILE A 56 -5.28 4.65 1.34
N SER A 57 -5.62 5.48 2.33
CA SER A 57 -6.06 6.86 2.11
C SER A 57 -4.90 7.86 1.88
N GLY A 58 -3.64 7.41 1.92
CA GLY A 58 -2.46 8.28 1.78
C GLY A 58 -2.17 9.19 2.98
N ASN A 59 -2.93 9.09 4.08
CA ASN A 59 -2.71 9.90 5.29
C ASN A 59 -1.41 9.52 6.03
N LYS A 60 -0.96 8.28 5.84
CA LYS A 60 0.33 7.80 6.35
C LYS A 60 1.06 7.04 5.26
N LYS A 61 2.40 7.14 5.25
CA LYS A 61 3.26 6.37 4.36
C LYS A 61 3.85 5.18 5.14
N PRO A 62 3.62 3.92 4.72
CA PRO A 62 4.32 2.78 5.31
C PRO A 62 5.81 2.83 4.97
N SER A 63 6.65 2.18 5.78
CA SER A 63 8.04 1.91 5.39
C SER A 63 8.09 0.90 4.23
N LYS A 64 9.18 0.87 3.46
CA LYS A 64 9.36 -0.09 2.34
C LYS A 64 9.18 -1.54 2.78
N GLU A 65 9.68 -1.90 3.97
CA GLU A 65 9.51 -3.25 4.53
C GLU A 65 8.05 -3.54 4.88
N ARG A 66 7.36 -2.58 5.50
CA ARG A 66 5.95 -2.73 5.89
C ARG A 66 5.04 -2.84 4.67
N GLU A 67 5.31 -2.05 3.65
CA GLU A 67 4.61 -2.12 2.38
C GLU A 67 4.78 -3.50 1.71
N LYS A 68 6.01 -4.01 1.64
CA LYS A 68 6.27 -5.37 1.13
C LYS A 68 5.53 -6.45 1.91
N GLU A 69 5.50 -6.34 3.24
CA GLU A 69 4.75 -7.25 4.11
C GLU A 69 3.25 -7.26 3.77
N ILE A 70 2.65 -6.07 3.65
CA ILE A 70 1.23 -5.91 3.27
C ILE A 70 0.96 -6.55 1.91
N ILE A 71 1.80 -6.26 0.91
CA ILE A 71 1.65 -6.80 -0.45
C ILE A 71 1.77 -8.32 -0.46
N ASN A 72 2.73 -8.87 0.30
CA ASN A 72 2.94 -10.32 0.38
C ASN A 72 1.73 -11.04 0.97
N VAL A 73 1.11 -10.50 2.03
CA VAL A 73 -0.09 -11.10 2.61
C VAL A 73 -1.26 -11.07 1.62
N VAL A 74 -1.46 -9.97 0.89
CA VAL A 74 -2.51 -9.91 -0.13
C VAL A 74 -2.26 -10.94 -1.23
N LYS A 75 -1.02 -11.08 -1.71
CA LYS A 75 -0.64 -12.11 -2.69
C LYS A 75 -0.85 -13.53 -2.17
N GLN A 76 -0.54 -13.78 -0.90
CA GLN A 76 -0.76 -15.08 -0.26
C GLN A 76 -2.25 -15.42 -0.23
N VAL A 77 -3.11 -14.48 0.19
CA VAL A 77 -4.57 -14.65 0.16
C VAL A 77 -5.03 -14.97 -1.27
N GLY A 78 -4.53 -14.25 -2.27
CA GLY A 78 -4.87 -14.52 -3.68
C GLY A 78 -4.48 -15.93 -4.14
N ARG A 79 -3.32 -16.45 -3.72
CA ARG A 79 -2.90 -17.83 -4.04
C ARG A 79 -3.80 -18.86 -3.38
N GLU A 80 -4.12 -18.68 -2.09
CA GLU A 80 -5.00 -19.58 -1.35
C GLU A 80 -6.39 -19.68 -1.98
N LEU A 81 -6.91 -18.57 -2.54
CA LEU A 81 -8.18 -18.56 -3.26
C LEU A 81 -8.14 -19.29 -4.61
N ILE A 82 -6.98 -19.42 -5.24
CA ILE A 82 -6.80 -20.18 -6.50
C ILE A 82 -6.63 -21.67 -6.22
N GLU A 83 -6.01 -22.02 -5.10
CA GLU A 83 -5.79 -23.40 -4.66
C GLU A 83 -7.03 -24.05 -4.01
N THR A 84 -8.08 -23.26 -3.76
CA THR A 84 -9.39 -23.72 -3.24
C THR A 84 -10.33 -24.10 -4.37
#